data_AF-A0A7W1D3N9-F1
#
_entry.id   AF-A0A7W1D3N9-F1
#
_cell.length_a   1.000
_cell.length_b   1.000
_cell.length_c   1.000
_cell.angle_alpha   90.00
_cell.angle_beta   90.00
_cell.angle_gamma   90.00
#
_symmetry.space_group_name_H-M   'P 1'
#
loop_
_entity.id
_entity.type
_entity.pdbx_description
1 polymer ?
#
loop_
_entity_poly.entity_id
_entity_poly.type
_entity_poly.pdbx_seq_one_letter_code
_entity_poly.pdbx_strand_id
1 'polypeptide(L)'
;MPRFFRLLVDKDALTDELFEFVTDNTPWRNRRPVVEELNDFAPGVIYVMENMILDGVDKKRYVKDYVDAIFDGSEDTDVYMT
;
A
#
# COMPACT_ATOMS: atom_id res chain seq x y z
N MET A 1 -13.90 -14.16 -0.61
CA MET A 1 -13.49 -13.61 -1.92
C MET A 1 -13.30 -12.13 -1.69
N PRO A 2 -12.12 -11.56 -1.99
CA PRO A 2 -11.72 -11.39 -3.39
C PRO A 2 -10.50 -12.20 -3.80
N ARG A 3 -10.37 -12.37 -5.11
CA ARG A 3 -9.36 -13.19 -5.81
C ARG A 3 -8.82 -12.39 -7.01
N PHE A 4 -8.86 -11.06 -6.90
CA PHE A 4 -8.61 -10.14 -8.01
C PHE A 4 -7.21 -9.51 -7.97
N PHE A 5 -6.59 -9.35 -6.80
CA PHE A 5 -5.26 -8.74 -6.68
C PHE A 5 -4.09 -9.61 -7.14
N ARG A 6 -4.33 -10.87 -7.51
CA ARG A 6 -3.26 -11.88 -7.66
C ARG A 6 -2.74 -12.07 -9.08
N LEU A 7 -3.26 -11.36 -10.10
CA LEU A 7 -2.86 -11.59 -11.50
C LEU A 7 -2.38 -10.34 -12.27
N LEU A 8 -2.82 -9.14 -11.91
CA LEU A 8 -2.31 -7.86 -12.39
C LEU A 8 -2.67 -6.83 -11.34
N VAL A 9 -1.73 -6.46 -10.47
CA VAL A 9 -1.91 -5.25 -9.66
C VAL A 9 -1.84 -4.08 -10.63
N ASP A 10 -2.98 -3.44 -10.84
CA ASP A 10 -3.02 -2.13 -11.45
C ASP A 10 -2.46 -1.15 -10.42
N LYS A 11 -1.16 -0.84 -10.55
CA LYS A 11 -0.43 0.03 -9.61
C LYS A 11 -1.13 1.39 -9.46
N ASP A 12 -1.77 1.88 -10.53
CA ASP A 12 -2.45 3.18 -10.53
C ASP A 12 -3.77 3.10 -9.74
N ALA A 13 -4.60 2.07 -9.98
CA ALA A 13 -5.82 1.84 -9.20
C ALA A 13 -5.52 1.58 -7.72
N LEU A 14 -4.45 0.82 -7.43
CA LEU A 14 -4.01 0.59 -6.05
C LEU A 14 -3.53 1.89 -5.40
N THR A 15 -2.81 2.73 -6.14
CA THR A 15 -2.37 4.05 -5.66
C THR A 15 -3.56 4.95 -5.33
N ASP A 16 -4.59 4.99 -6.16
CA ASP A 16 -5.81 5.77 -5.89
C ASP A 16 -6.56 5.28 -4.65
N GLU A 17 -6.77 3.97 -4.53
CA GLU A 17 -7.42 3.37 -3.36
C GLU A 17 -6.64 3.62 -2.06
N LEU A 18 -5.31 3.53 -2.12
CA LEU A 18 -4.44 3.82 -0.98
C LEU A 18 -4.38 5.31 -0.67
N PHE A 19 -4.42 6.17 -1.69
CA PHE A 19 -4.50 7.62 -1.52
C PHE A 19 -5.81 8.02 -0.83
N GLU A 20 -6.93 7.43 -1.23
CA GLU A 20 -8.20 7.61 -0.54
C GLU A 20 -8.16 7.10 0.91
N PHE A 21 -7.44 6.02 1.19
CA PHE A 21 -7.25 5.54 2.56
C PHE A 21 -6.49 6.55 3.44
N VAL A 22 -5.38 7.12 2.94
CA VAL A 22 -4.57 8.06 3.73
C VAL A 22 -5.20 9.45 3.85
N THR A 23 -6.07 9.82 2.91
CA THR A 23 -6.81 11.10 2.96
C THR A 23 -8.14 11.02 3.70
N ASP A 24 -8.66 9.80 3.94
CA ASP A 24 -9.86 9.59 4.75
C ASP A 24 -9.53 9.71 6.26
N ASN A 25 -10.04 10.78 6.86
CA ASN A 25 -9.89 11.06 8.29
C ASN A 25 -10.94 10.35 9.17
N THR A 26 -11.69 9.40 8.62
CA THR A 26 -12.74 8.71 9.36
C THR A 26 -12.25 7.38 9.94
N PRO A 27 -12.82 6.91 11.05
CA PRO A 27 -12.51 5.58 11.59
C PRO A 27 -12.97 4.43 10.68
N TRP A 28 -13.69 4.71 9.58
CA TRP A 28 -14.18 3.71 8.63
C TRP A 28 -13.14 3.33 7.58
N ARG A 29 -12.06 4.10 7.43
CA ARG A 29 -10.97 3.83 6.48
C ARG A 29 -10.39 2.41 6.59
N ASN A 30 -10.29 1.89 7.82
CA ASN A 30 -9.75 0.55 8.10
C ASN A 30 -10.70 -0.60 7.70
N ARG A 31 -11.95 -0.28 7.31
CA ARG A 31 -12.93 -1.24 6.79
C ARG A 31 -13.02 -1.22 5.26
N ARG A 32 -12.13 -0.48 4.58
CA ARG A 32 -12.08 -0.51 3.13
C ARG A 32 -11.59 -1.89 2.68
N PRO A 33 -12.20 -2.50 1.66
CA PRO A 33 -11.85 -3.85 1.21
C PRO A 33 -10.38 -3.97 0.80
N VAL A 34 -9.82 -2.92 0.19
CA VAL A 34 -8.38 -2.84 -0.16
C VAL A 34 -7.46 -2.93 1.06
N VAL A 35 -7.88 -2.36 2.20
CA VAL A 35 -7.11 -2.38 3.45
C VAL A 35 -7.18 -3.76 4.08
N GLU A 36 -8.35 -4.39 4.08
CA GLU A 36 -8.50 -5.76 4.59
C GLU A 36 -7.67 -6.76 3.77
N GLU A 37 -7.66 -6.64 2.44
CA GLU A 37 -6.83 -7.50 1.59
C GLU A 37 -5.32 -7.22 1.74
N LEU A 38 -4.91 -5.95 1.83
CA LEU A 38 -3.52 -5.60 2.10
C LEU A 38 -3.06 -6.05 3.48
N ASN A 39 -3.93 -6.00 4.48
CA ASN A 39 -3.61 -6.47 5.83
C ASN A 39 -3.43 -7.99 5.89
N ASP A 40 -4.16 -8.75 5.07
CA ASP A 40 -3.99 -10.21 4.94
C ASP A 40 -2.67 -10.56 4.23
N PHE A 41 -2.30 -9.81 3.20
CA PHE A 41 -1.13 -10.11 2.38
C PHE A 41 0.18 -9.52 2.92
N ALA A 42 0.14 -8.27 3.36
CA ALA A 42 1.29 -7.49 3.78
C ALA A 42 0.90 -6.50 4.90
N PRO A 43 0.69 -6.98 6.15
CA PRO A 43 0.24 -6.15 7.27
C PRO A 43 1.20 -4.97 7.57
N GLY A 44 2.49 -5.12 7.24
CA GLY A 44 3.48 -4.04 7.35
C GLY A 44 3.16 -2.83 6.46
N VAL A 45 2.45 -3.01 5.35
CA VAL A 45 2.06 -1.93 4.44
C VAL A 45 1.07 -0.99 5.12
N ILE A 46 0.09 -1.54 5.84
CA ILE A 46 -0.90 -0.73 6.57
C ILE A 46 -0.21 0.10 7.65
N TYR A 47 0.76 -0.48 8.36
CA TYR A 47 1.53 0.26 9.37
C TYR A 47 2.27 1.46 8.75
N VAL A 48 2.91 1.28 7.59
CA VAL A 48 3.59 2.39 6.89
C VAL A 48 2.58 3.45 6.45
N MET A 49 1.43 3.05 5.93
CA MET A 49 0.37 4.00 5.54
C MET A 49 -0.17 4.79 6.72
N GLU A 50 -0.36 4.16 7.89
CA GLU A 50 -0.78 4.87 9.09
C GLU A 50 0.27 5.88 9.57
N ASN A 51 1.56 5.54 9.45
CA ASN A 51 2.63 6.50 9.73
C ASN A 51 2.64 7.66 8.71
N MET A 52 2.38 7.40 7.44
CA MET A 52 2.26 8.47 6.42
C MET A 52 1.18 9.49 6.76
N ILE A 53 0.06 9.04 7.34
CA ILE A 53 -1.03 9.91 7.81
C ILE A 53 -0.58 10.76 9.00
N LEU A 54 0.13 10.16 9.96
CA LEU A 54 0.65 10.86 11.14
C LEU A 54 1.72 11.90 10.78
N ASP A 55 2.57 11.59 9.80
CA ASP A 55 3.65 12.45 9.32
C ASP A 55 3.16 13.52 8.30
N GLY A 56 1.89 13.48 7.87
CA GLY A 56 1.34 14.41 6.89
C GLY A 56 1.93 14.29 5.49
N VAL A 57 2.41 13.08 5.15
CA VAL A 57 2.95 12.72 3.83
C VAL A 57 1.92 11.94 3.00
N ASP A 58 0.64 12.21 3.19
CA ASP A 58 -0.51 11.59 2.52
C ASP A 58 -0.67 11.96 1.03
N LYS A 59 0.29 12.69 0.43
CA LYS A 59 0.19 13.09 -0.99
C LYS A 59 0.28 11.88 -1.91
N LYS A 60 -0.57 11.84 -2.93
CA LYS A 60 -0.60 10.78 -3.97
C LYS A 60 0.78 10.40 -4.53
N ARG A 61 1.70 11.35 -4.65
CA ARG A 61 3.08 11.08 -5.10
C ARG A 61 3.87 10.14 -4.18
N TYR A 62 3.70 10.27 -2.86
CA TYR A 62 4.42 9.47 -1.87
C TYR A 62 3.81 8.07 -1.76
N VAL A 63 2.48 8.00 -1.84
CA VAL A 63 1.74 6.73 -1.94
C VAL A 63 2.18 5.96 -3.19
N LYS A 64 2.26 6.64 -4.34
CA LYS A 64 2.74 6.04 -5.59
C LYS A 64 4.17 5.52 -5.50
N ASP A 65 5.08 6.35 -4.99
CA ASP A 65 6.49 5.99 -4.84
C ASP A 65 6.66 4.74 -3.96
N TYR A 66 5.88 4.66 -2.89
CA TYR A 66 5.86 3.49 -2.00
C TYR A 66 5.25 2.24 -2.66
N VAL A 67 4.15 2.38 -3.40
CA VAL A 67 3.56 1.28 -4.19
C VAL A 67 4.58 0.79 -5.23
N ASP A 68 5.22 1.69 -5.97
CA ASP A 68 6.27 1.29 -6.90
C ASP A 68 7.42 0.58 -6.16
N ALA A 69 7.89 1.09 -5.01
CA ALA A 69 8.95 0.42 -4.25
C ALA A 69 8.58 -1.01 -3.80
N ILE A 70 7.33 -1.26 -3.39
CA ILE A 70 6.88 -2.60 -2.98
C ILE A 70 6.81 -3.57 -4.17
N PHE A 71 6.33 -3.09 -5.33
CA PHE A 71 6.04 -3.96 -6.48
C PHE A 71 7.17 -4.03 -7.51
N ASP A 72 8.07 -3.04 -7.52
CA ASP A 72 9.24 -2.92 -8.40
C ASP A 72 10.53 -3.37 -7.68
N GLY A 73 10.62 -3.17 -6.37
CA GLY A 73 11.78 -3.53 -5.54
C GLY A 73 11.99 -5.04 -5.32
N SER A 74 11.28 -5.92 -6.03
CA SER A 74 11.49 -7.37 -5.94
C SER A 74 12.64 -7.91 -6.82
N GLU A 75 13.35 -7.04 -7.54
CA GLU A 75 14.52 -7.41 -8.35
C GLU A 75 15.88 -7.30 -7.62
N ASP A 76 15.95 -6.78 -6.38
CA ASP A 76 17.24 -6.61 -5.70
C ASP A 76 17.16 -6.91 -4.19
N THR A 77 17.25 -8.19 -3.83
CA THR A 77 17.86 -8.61 -2.55
C THR A 77 18.50 -9.98 -2.77
N ASP A 78 19.52 -10.02 -3.62
CA ASP A 78 20.57 -11.04 -3.57
C ASP A 78 21.93 -10.33 -3.59
N VAL A 79 22.18 -9.54 -2.55
CA VAL A 79 23.54 -9.07 -2.24
C VAL A 79 23.76 -9.14 -0.73
N TYR A 80 24.74 -9.97 -0.39
CA TYR A 80 25.32 -10.30 0.92
C TYR A 80 24.61 -11.36 1.77
N MET A 81 25.09 -12.61 1.69
CA MET A 81 26.19 -13.05 2.57
C MET A 81 27.06 -14.15 1.89
N THR A 82 28.32 -13.80 1.62
CA THR A 82 29.48 -14.69 1.50
C THR A 82 30.08 -14.91 2.89
#